data_AF-A0A7W1ZXA7-F1
#
_entry.id   AF-A0A7W1ZXA7-F1
#
_cell.length_a   1.000
_cell.length_b   1.000
_cell.length_c   1.000
_cell.angle_alpha   90.00
_cell.angle_beta   90.00
_cell.angle_gamma   90.00
#
_symmetry.space_group_name_H-M   'P 1'
#
loop_
_entity.id
_entity.type
_entity.pdbx_description
1 polymer ?
#
loop_
_entity_poly.entity_id
_entity_poly.type
_entity_poly.pdbx_seq_one_letter_code
_entity_poly.pdbx_strand_id
1 'polypeptide(L)'
;VKRYRNVIDGVEVDNEILIFGINDDAPDYWKRVYNAVKEVAPEIPVHLTAHTNMGAFDRLQKLGVPFDKIGQHAYADGLDSQANMRGFSLAAASYGRRVGKPPIITEWNWRFLTRLTPEERAKVYAPIFENVLKTRSMPTIYQFQFNESLAMNPKALKGIRHYEQIWLSRRPKPEAFVLSGLINKYGAPTHPNKLLNVEYSVVELDRNGNGTAQFRITNTSGKNLTLKGTIETPANLKAMMQSAKNTDLRLKPNASTVVKVALQALPTDNSPQPLPGFYHVFLRLEGDDNLLRYGWAEARLAGAPQMDSNEKSNVIYGEKVFDFNLNRPLTVVYGDDAPIQDVETASVLVNTLESATGRPVKIYTLKDLPENERDTLILVGTAKTNQLINLVNSKIPADVRNAKQFAARAGEKSGEDWLIFGGADPLEAERAAMDWTIRFWKYAKDSAARRVGLVEKELPLGVDPAQLP
;
A
#
# COMPACT_ATOMS: atom_id res chain seq x y z
N VAL A 1 -24.66 -7.20 -9.49
CA VAL A 1 -25.41 -6.50 -8.41
C VAL A 1 -26.19 -7.45 -7.50
N LYS A 2 -27.16 -8.25 -8.01
CA LYS A 2 -28.01 -9.15 -7.19
C LYS A 2 -27.25 -9.92 -6.08
N ARG A 3 -26.09 -10.50 -6.44
CA ARG A 3 -25.24 -11.30 -5.54
C ARG A 3 -24.61 -10.51 -4.38
N TYR A 4 -24.26 -9.24 -4.59
CA TYR A 4 -23.43 -8.46 -3.65
C TYR A 4 -24.14 -7.22 -3.09
N ARG A 5 -25.46 -7.10 -3.31
CA ARG A 5 -26.27 -5.94 -2.94
C ARG A 5 -26.06 -5.46 -1.50
N ASN A 6 -25.86 -6.38 -0.56
CA ASN A 6 -25.73 -6.07 0.87
C ASN A 6 -24.31 -5.63 1.28
N VAL A 7 -23.33 -5.63 0.37
CA VAL A 7 -21.92 -5.34 0.69
C VAL A 7 -21.27 -4.33 -0.25
N ILE A 8 -22.04 -3.73 -1.17
CA ILE A 8 -21.55 -2.69 -2.09
C ILE A 8 -22.25 -1.36 -1.83
N ASP A 9 -21.51 -0.27 -1.91
CA ASP A 9 -22.03 1.10 -1.66
C ASP A 9 -22.45 1.83 -2.95
N GLY A 10 -22.25 1.20 -4.10
CA GLY A 10 -22.51 1.79 -5.41
C GLY A 10 -21.97 0.93 -6.56
N VAL A 11 -22.31 1.34 -7.78
CA VAL A 11 -21.76 0.81 -9.03
C VAL A 11 -21.15 1.97 -9.81
N GLU A 12 -19.87 1.84 -10.15
CA GLU A 12 -19.23 2.67 -11.17
C GLU A 12 -19.38 1.97 -12.52
N VAL A 13 -19.84 2.69 -13.54
CA VAL A 13 -19.95 2.18 -14.91
C VAL A 13 -18.62 2.42 -15.60
N ASP A 14 -17.82 1.36 -15.71
CA ASP A 14 -16.43 1.39 -16.21
C ASP A 14 -15.54 2.41 -15.45
N ASN A 15 -14.28 2.54 -15.87
CA ASN A 15 -13.29 3.41 -15.21
C ASN A 15 -12.85 4.51 -16.18
N GLU A 16 -12.83 5.77 -15.76
CA GLU A 16 -12.28 6.90 -16.52
C GLU A 16 -12.93 7.18 -17.88
N ILE A 17 -14.13 6.65 -18.12
CA ILE A 17 -14.79 6.69 -19.42
C ILE A 17 -15.13 8.10 -19.92
N LEU A 18 -15.29 9.09 -19.03
CA LEU A 18 -15.56 10.47 -19.45
C LEU A 18 -14.28 11.28 -19.69
N ILE A 19 -13.10 10.74 -19.38
CA ILE A 19 -11.80 11.40 -19.64
C ILE A 19 -11.51 11.41 -21.14
N PHE A 20 -11.76 10.28 -21.80
CA PHE A 20 -11.40 10.07 -23.20
C PHE A 20 -12.47 10.57 -24.20
N GLY A 21 -13.60 11.06 -23.69
CA GLY A 21 -14.73 11.52 -24.49
C GLY A 21 -15.91 10.55 -24.47
N ILE A 22 -17.05 10.99 -25.01
CA ILE A 22 -18.28 10.19 -25.10
C ILE A 22 -18.45 9.75 -26.55
N ASN A 23 -18.15 8.48 -26.84
CA ASN A 23 -18.37 7.88 -28.16
C ASN A 23 -19.87 7.69 -28.43
N ASP A 24 -20.25 7.60 -29.71
CA ASP A 24 -21.67 7.60 -30.13
C ASP A 24 -22.49 6.42 -29.57
N ASP A 25 -21.87 5.25 -29.40
CA ASP A 25 -22.50 4.02 -28.90
C ASP A 25 -22.52 3.89 -27.37
N ALA A 26 -21.66 4.63 -26.68
CA ALA A 26 -21.47 4.53 -25.24
C ALA A 26 -22.71 4.95 -24.41
N PRO A 27 -23.46 6.03 -24.74
CA PRO A 27 -24.66 6.43 -24.00
C PRO A 27 -25.71 5.33 -23.85
N ASP A 28 -25.95 4.55 -24.90
CA ASP A 28 -26.96 3.49 -24.87
C ASP A 28 -26.50 2.31 -24.03
N TYR A 29 -25.21 1.98 -24.07
CA TYR A 29 -24.62 1.00 -23.15
C TYR A 29 -24.78 1.45 -21.68
N TRP A 30 -24.41 2.69 -21.35
CA TRP A 30 -24.50 3.21 -19.98
C TRP A 30 -25.94 3.26 -19.46
N LYS A 31 -26.91 3.64 -20.30
CA LYS A 31 -28.35 3.57 -19.96
C LYS A 31 -28.80 2.14 -19.63
N ARG A 32 -28.37 1.15 -20.43
CA ARG A 32 -28.69 -0.26 -20.17
C ARG A 32 -28.09 -0.73 -18.84
N VAL A 33 -26.83 -0.40 -18.57
CA VAL A 33 -26.19 -0.74 -17.29
C VAL A 33 -26.93 -0.11 -16.12
N TYR A 34 -27.22 1.20 -16.18
CA TYR A 34 -27.98 1.89 -15.14
C TYR A 34 -29.33 1.21 -14.89
N ASN A 35 -30.12 0.99 -15.93
CA ASN A 35 -31.44 0.38 -15.81
C ASN A 35 -31.37 -1.04 -15.23
N ALA A 36 -30.41 -1.86 -15.66
CA ALA A 36 -30.21 -3.20 -15.12
C ALA A 36 -29.82 -3.19 -13.63
N VAL A 37 -29.02 -2.22 -13.19
CA VAL A 37 -28.73 -2.04 -11.76
C VAL A 37 -30.00 -1.64 -11.01
N LYS A 38 -30.75 -0.66 -11.53
CA LYS A 38 -31.96 -0.14 -10.87
C LYS A 38 -33.11 -1.13 -10.83
N GLU A 39 -33.23 -2.04 -11.79
CA GLU A 39 -34.21 -3.11 -11.77
C GLU A 39 -33.99 -4.08 -10.60
N VAL A 40 -32.72 -4.34 -10.24
CA VAL A 40 -32.35 -5.31 -9.21
C VAL A 40 -32.18 -4.68 -7.83
N ALA A 41 -31.63 -3.47 -7.78
CA ALA A 41 -31.32 -2.75 -6.55
C ALA A 41 -31.52 -1.23 -6.75
N PRO A 42 -32.78 -0.75 -6.73
CA PRO A 42 -33.12 0.66 -6.98
C PRO A 42 -32.35 1.67 -6.11
N GLU A 43 -32.03 1.27 -4.88
CA GLU A 43 -31.32 2.08 -3.88
C GLU A 43 -29.82 2.20 -4.12
N ILE A 44 -29.20 1.29 -4.88
CA ILE A 44 -27.75 1.29 -5.10
C ILE A 44 -27.39 2.40 -6.09
N PRO A 45 -26.55 3.37 -5.72
CA PRO A 45 -26.23 4.49 -6.59
C PRO A 45 -25.35 4.03 -7.77
N VAL A 46 -25.66 4.52 -8.96
CA VAL A 46 -24.87 4.30 -10.18
C VAL A 46 -24.18 5.59 -10.58
N HIS A 47 -22.91 5.54 -10.97
CA HIS A 47 -22.16 6.73 -11.37
C HIS A 47 -21.14 6.42 -12.46
N LEU A 48 -20.67 7.49 -13.10
CA LEU A 48 -19.63 7.52 -14.11
C LEU A 48 -18.53 8.47 -13.63
N THR A 49 -17.30 8.29 -14.10
CA THR A 49 -16.13 9.06 -13.66
C THR A 49 -15.54 9.93 -14.76
N ALA A 50 -15.22 11.18 -14.41
CA ALA A 50 -14.52 12.15 -15.26
C ALA A 50 -13.24 12.66 -14.59
N HIS A 51 -12.32 13.21 -15.39
CA HIS A 51 -11.14 13.92 -14.88
C HIS A 51 -11.44 15.40 -14.76
N THR A 52 -12.02 15.79 -13.61
CA THR A 52 -12.31 17.18 -13.18
C THR A 52 -13.19 18.03 -14.13
N ASN A 53 -13.56 17.50 -15.31
CA ASN A 53 -14.35 18.17 -16.34
C ASN A 53 -15.85 17.98 -16.11
N MET A 54 -16.49 18.94 -15.45
CA MET A 54 -17.93 18.89 -15.17
C MET A 54 -18.80 19.04 -16.43
N GLY A 55 -18.25 19.57 -17.54
CA GLY A 55 -18.96 19.68 -18.81
C GLY A 55 -19.31 18.31 -19.42
N ALA A 56 -18.58 17.25 -19.08
CA ALA A 56 -18.93 15.89 -19.48
C ALA A 56 -20.29 15.46 -18.91
N PHE A 57 -20.61 15.85 -17.67
CA PHE A 57 -21.90 15.54 -17.05
C PHE A 57 -23.05 16.35 -17.65
N ASP A 58 -22.82 17.61 -18.07
CA ASP A 58 -23.83 18.37 -18.83
C ASP A 58 -24.13 17.67 -20.16
N ARG A 59 -23.11 17.08 -20.81
CA ARG A 59 -23.29 16.30 -22.04
C ARG A 59 -24.06 15.00 -21.79
N LEU A 60 -23.76 14.27 -20.70
CA LEU A 60 -24.52 13.08 -20.31
C LEU A 60 -26.01 13.39 -20.13
N GLN A 61 -26.34 14.50 -19.45
CA GLN A 61 -27.72 14.95 -19.28
C GLN A 61 -28.41 15.23 -20.62
N LYS A 62 -27.73 15.92 -21.55
CA LYS A 62 -28.24 16.17 -22.91
C LYS A 62 -28.46 14.90 -23.72
N LEU A 63 -27.67 13.85 -23.47
CA LEU A 63 -27.78 12.54 -24.12
C LEU A 63 -28.78 11.60 -23.41
N GLY A 64 -29.41 12.06 -22.33
CA GLY A 64 -30.36 11.28 -21.54
C GLY A 64 -29.74 10.12 -20.77
N VAL A 65 -28.44 10.19 -20.44
CA VAL A 65 -27.77 9.16 -19.64
C VAL A 65 -28.00 9.43 -18.16
N PRO A 66 -28.68 8.54 -17.42
CA PRO A 66 -28.96 8.72 -16.00
C PRO A 66 -27.73 8.40 -15.12
N PHE A 67 -27.62 9.09 -13.98
CA PHE A 67 -26.63 8.84 -12.94
C PHE A 67 -27.11 9.36 -11.58
N ASP A 68 -26.57 8.80 -10.50
CA ASP A 68 -26.92 9.13 -9.11
C ASP A 68 -25.85 9.94 -8.39
N LYS A 69 -24.59 9.84 -8.82
CA LYS A 69 -23.46 10.61 -8.27
C LYS A 69 -22.61 11.21 -9.38
N ILE A 70 -21.88 12.27 -9.04
CA ILE A 70 -20.88 12.90 -9.91
C ILE A 70 -19.52 12.31 -9.56
N GLY A 71 -19.07 11.31 -10.32
CA GLY A 71 -17.79 10.64 -10.10
C GLY A 71 -16.61 11.43 -10.67
N GLN A 72 -15.51 11.46 -9.91
CA GLN A 72 -14.29 12.14 -10.30
C GLN A 72 -13.05 11.32 -9.97
N HIS A 73 -12.09 11.32 -10.90
CA HIS A 73 -10.70 10.97 -10.63
C HIS A 73 -9.89 12.26 -10.49
N ALA A 74 -9.09 12.34 -9.44
CA ALA A 74 -8.41 13.56 -9.05
C ALA A 74 -6.94 13.25 -8.77
N TYR A 75 -6.09 13.62 -9.72
CA TYR A 75 -4.63 13.54 -9.59
C TYR A 75 -4.00 14.92 -9.70
N ALA A 76 -2.92 15.12 -8.96
CA ALA A 76 -2.05 16.27 -9.10
C ALA A 76 -0.59 15.83 -9.08
N ASP A 77 0.24 16.63 -9.75
CA ASP A 77 1.63 16.29 -10.03
C ASP A 77 2.56 17.26 -9.30
N GLY A 78 3.50 16.71 -8.54
CA GLY A 78 4.53 17.48 -7.85
C GLY A 78 3.98 18.41 -6.76
N LEU A 79 4.86 19.08 -6.03
CA LEU A 79 4.48 19.83 -4.83
C LEU A 79 3.70 21.13 -5.12
N ASP A 80 3.78 21.64 -6.35
CA ASP A 80 3.23 22.96 -6.72
C ASP A 80 1.73 22.93 -7.09
N SER A 81 1.16 21.74 -7.30
CA SER A 81 -0.22 21.58 -7.79
C SER A 81 -1.31 21.66 -6.71
N GLN A 82 -0.96 22.07 -5.48
CA GLN A 82 -1.86 22.02 -4.31
C GLN A 82 -3.14 22.85 -4.49
N ALA A 83 -3.03 24.05 -5.05
CA ALA A 83 -4.17 24.95 -5.24
C ALA A 83 -5.20 24.39 -6.23
N ASN A 84 -4.77 23.65 -7.25
CA ASN A 84 -5.63 23.14 -8.32
C ASN A 84 -6.66 22.13 -7.78
N MET A 85 -6.23 21.25 -6.87
CA MET A 85 -7.06 20.15 -6.36
C MET A 85 -8.22 20.63 -5.48
N ARG A 86 -8.01 21.72 -4.73
CA ARG A 86 -9.10 22.41 -4.02
C ARG A 86 -10.15 22.93 -5.01
N GLY A 87 -9.71 23.57 -6.09
CA GLY A 87 -10.59 24.10 -7.14
C GLY A 87 -11.44 23.00 -7.78
N PHE A 88 -10.82 21.87 -8.14
CA PHE A 88 -11.54 20.74 -8.71
C PHE A 88 -12.63 20.18 -7.78
N SER A 89 -12.30 20.03 -6.49
CA SER A 89 -13.25 19.52 -5.50
C SER A 89 -14.46 20.44 -5.34
N LEU A 90 -14.21 21.76 -5.27
CA LEU A 90 -15.27 22.75 -5.19
C LEU A 90 -16.12 22.81 -6.47
N ALA A 91 -15.51 22.65 -7.64
CA ALA A 91 -16.23 22.64 -8.92
C ALA A 91 -17.22 21.47 -9.00
N ALA A 92 -16.79 20.26 -8.65
CA ALA A 92 -17.65 19.09 -8.64
C ALA A 92 -18.76 19.19 -7.59
N ALA A 93 -18.46 19.71 -6.40
CA ALA A 93 -19.49 19.96 -5.39
C ALA A 93 -20.51 21.04 -5.80
N SER A 94 -20.05 22.12 -6.45
CA SER A 94 -20.93 23.17 -6.96
C SER A 94 -21.85 22.64 -8.05
N TYR A 95 -21.30 21.84 -8.97
CA TYR A 95 -22.06 21.16 -10.01
C TYR A 95 -23.08 20.19 -9.40
N GLY A 96 -22.63 19.32 -8.49
CA GLY A 96 -23.47 18.33 -7.81
C GLY A 96 -24.65 18.99 -7.09
N ARG A 97 -24.42 20.12 -6.41
CA ARG A 97 -25.49 20.93 -5.82
C ARG A 97 -26.47 21.47 -6.87
N ARG A 98 -25.99 21.97 -8.01
CA ARG A 98 -26.84 22.48 -9.10
C ARG A 98 -27.77 21.41 -9.66
N VAL A 99 -27.28 20.18 -9.81
CA VAL A 99 -28.07 19.07 -10.40
C VAL A 99 -28.73 18.15 -9.36
N GLY A 100 -28.58 18.44 -8.07
CA GLY A 100 -29.15 17.63 -6.99
C GLY A 100 -28.53 16.24 -6.86
N LYS A 101 -27.25 16.07 -7.20
CA LYS A 101 -26.53 14.79 -7.16
C LYS A 101 -25.25 14.94 -6.33
N PRO A 102 -24.98 14.08 -5.34
CA PRO A 102 -23.77 14.20 -4.52
C PRO A 102 -22.50 13.89 -5.35
N PRO A 103 -21.40 14.62 -5.14
CA PRO A 103 -20.13 14.29 -5.76
C PRO A 103 -19.42 13.14 -5.02
N ILE A 104 -18.53 12.46 -5.73
CA ILE A 104 -17.67 11.40 -5.19
C ILE A 104 -16.32 11.42 -5.89
N ILE A 105 -15.23 11.26 -5.13
CA ILE A 105 -13.91 11.01 -5.69
C ILE A 105 -13.60 9.53 -5.54
N THR A 106 -13.55 8.78 -6.64
CA THR A 106 -13.28 7.33 -6.67
C THR A 106 -11.80 7.00 -6.75
N GLU A 107 -10.98 7.93 -7.25
CA GLU A 107 -9.53 7.85 -7.19
C GLU A 107 -8.93 9.20 -6.85
N TRP A 108 -8.19 9.25 -5.74
CA TRP A 108 -7.47 10.44 -5.30
C TRP A 108 -6.03 10.11 -4.94
N ASN A 109 -5.07 10.74 -5.63
CA ASN A 109 -3.69 10.77 -5.15
C ASN A 109 -2.83 11.90 -5.75
N TRP A 110 -1.55 11.89 -5.37
CA TRP A 110 -0.50 12.81 -5.74
C TRP A 110 0.66 12.06 -6.38
N ARG A 111 1.01 12.43 -7.61
CA ARG A 111 2.05 11.75 -8.40
C ARG A 111 3.39 12.49 -8.30
N PHE A 112 4.45 11.82 -8.75
CA PHE A 112 5.82 12.34 -8.78
C PHE A 112 6.43 12.65 -7.40
N LEU A 113 5.99 11.93 -6.36
CA LEU A 113 6.59 11.96 -5.03
C LEU A 113 7.57 10.79 -4.79
N THR A 114 7.78 9.93 -5.79
CA THR A 114 8.57 8.70 -5.68
C THR A 114 10.01 8.93 -5.23
N ARG A 115 10.59 10.09 -5.56
CA ARG A 115 11.96 10.48 -5.15
C ARG A 115 12.06 10.92 -3.69
N LEU A 116 10.95 11.24 -3.05
CA LEU A 116 10.96 11.56 -1.63
C LEU A 116 11.00 10.24 -0.84
N THR A 117 11.81 10.21 0.22
CA THR A 117 11.73 9.13 1.20
C THR A 117 10.33 9.13 1.84
N PRO A 118 9.86 8.00 2.42
CA PRO A 118 8.59 7.96 3.13
C PRO A 118 8.46 9.05 4.21
N GLU A 119 9.55 9.34 4.93
CA GLU A 119 9.61 10.39 5.94
C GLU A 119 9.43 11.79 5.34
N GLU A 120 10.08 12.09 4.20
CA GLU A 120 9.87 13.37 3.50
C GLU A 120 8.47 13.46 2.89
N ARG A 121 7.91 12.35 2.38
CA ARG A 121 6.51 12.33 1.91
C ARG A 121 5.55 12.65 3.04
N ALA A 122 5.74 12.07 4.23
CA ALA A 122 4.87 12.34 5.37
C ALA A 122 4.79 13.85 5.72
N LYS A 123 5.87 14.61 5.55
CA LYS A 123 5.89 16.06 5.79
C LYS A 123 5.02 16.85 4.81
N VAL A 124 4.91 16.40 3.56
CA VAL A 124 4.12 17.08 2.52
C VAL A 124 2.69 16.57 2.41
N TYR A 125 2.37 15.42 3.03
CA TYR A 125 1.03 14.84 3.00
C TYR A 125 -0.06 15.76 3.57
N ALA A 126 0.14 16.35 4.75
CA ALA A 126 -0.86 17.24 5.33
C ALA A 126 -1.13 18.46 4.42
N PRO A 127 -0.12 19.24 3.97
CA PRO A 127 -0.33 20.33 3.01
C PRO A 127 -1.10 19.91 1.76
N ILE A 128 -0.80 18.74 1.20
CA ILE A 128 -1.41 18.22 -0.02
C ILE A 128 -2.89 17.85 0.19
N PHE A 129 -3.15 16.94 1.13
CA PHE A 129 -4.47 16.32 1.28
C PHE A 129 -5.45 17.21 2.05
N GLU A 130 -4.97 18.00 3.03
CA GLU A 130 -5.83 18.85 3.84
C GLU A 130 -6.58 19.92 3.02
N ASN A 131 -5.99 20.39 1.92
CA ASN A 131 -6.61 21.40 1.06
C ASN A 131 -7.95 20.96 0.44
N VAL A 132 -8.10 19.67 0.18
CA VAL A 132 -9.36 19.08 -0.28
C VAL A 132 -10.28 18.81 0.92
N LEU A 133 -9.77 18.12 1.94
CA LEU A 133 -10.56 17.69 3.10
C LEU A 133 -11.19 18.84 3.89
N LYS A 134 -10.47 19.95 4.06
CA LYS A 134 -10.95 21.11 4.83
C LYS A 134 -12.14 21.81 4.19
N THR A 135 -12.35 21.64 2.89
CA THR A 135 -13.51 22.22 2.20
C THR A 135 -14.81 21.54 2.59
N ARG A 136 -14.76 20.28 3.07
CA ARG A 136 -15.93 19.45 3.40
C ARG A 136 -16.97 19.41 2.27
N SER A 137 -16.49 19.54 1.03
CA SER A 137 -17.33 19.61 -0.17
C SER A 137 -17.58 18.24 -0.80
N MET A 138 -16.75 17.26 -0.44
CA MET A 138 -16.81 15.88 -0.92
C MET A 138 -17.25 14.94 0.22
N PRO A 139 -18.42 14.29 0.13
CA PRO A 139 -18.91 13.37 1.16
C PRO A 139 -18.18 12.03 1.16
N THR A 140 -17.60 11.63 0.03
CA THR A 140 -16.90 10.35 -0.11
C THR A 140 -15.68 10.53 -1.01
N ILE A 141 -14.53 10.04 -0.52
CA ILE A 141 -13.24 10.12 -1.19
C ILE A 141 -12.52 8.80 -0.98
N TYR A 142 -12.05 8.18 -2.06
CA TYR A 142 -11.22 6.99 -2.03
C TYR A 142 -9.79 7.36 -2.44
N GLN A 143 -8.83 7.11 -1.54
CA GLN A 143 -7.42 7.31 -1.85
C GLN A 143 -6.91 6.11 -2.67
N PHE A 144 -6.16 6.40 -3.74
CA PHE A 144 -5.64 5.40 -4.68
C PHE A 144 -4.12 5.35 -4.63
N GLN A 145 -3.41 4.31 -4.19
CA GLN A 145 -3.87 3.01 -3.70
C GLN A 145 -3.50 2.85 -2.23
N PHE A 146 -4.12 1.85 -1.59
CA PHE A 146 -3.91 1.58 -0.18
C PHE A 146 -2.61 0.79 0.07
N ASN A 147 -2.41 -0.33 -0.64
CA ASN A 147 -1.32 -1.27 -0.42
C ASN A 147 -0.35 -1.27 -1.60
N GLU A 148 0.94 -1.16 -1.30
CA GLU A 148 2.01 -1.31 -2.28
C GLU A 148 1.92 -2.66 -3.00
N SER A 149 2.32 -2.68 -4.26
CA SER A 149 2.33 -3.88 -5.07
C SER A 149 3.63 -4.03 -5.84
N LEU A 150 3.92 -5.25 -6.28
CA LEU A 150 4.99 -5.52 -7.23
C LEU A 150 4.53 -5.30 -8.69
N ALA A 151 3.38 -4.66 -8.91
CA ALA A 151 2.91 -4.36 -10.24
C ALA A 151 3.89 -3.38 -10.89
N MET A 152 4.71 -3.90 -11.82
CA MET A 152 5.67 -3.09 -12.55
C MET A 152 4.95 -1.92 -13.21
N ASN A 153 5.45 -0.71 -12.97
CA ASN A 153 5.03 0.43 -13.74
C ASN A 153 5.39 0.18 -15.21
N PRO A 154 4.42 0.22 -16.16
CA PRO A 154 4.78 0.25 -17.56
C PRO A 154 5.73 1.43 -17.76
N LYS A 155 6.65 1.33 -18.72
CA LYS A 155 7.75 2.31 -18.89
C LYS A 155 7.26 3.77 -18.92
N ALA A 156 6.05 4.02 -19.44
CA ALA A 156 5.42 5.34 -19.52
C ALA A 156 4.91 5.89 -18.16
N LEU A 157 4.76 5.04 -17.14
CA LEU A 157 4.21 5.38 -15.81
C LEU A 157 5.23 5.17 -14.68
N LYS A 158 6.53 5.01 -14.98
CA LYS A 158 7.57 4.98 -13.94
C LYS A 158 7.65 6.33 -13.23
N GLY A 159 7.75 6.33 -11.90
CA GLY A 159 7.89 7.53 -11.07
C GLY A 159 6.62 8.26 -10.71
N ILE A 160 5.47 7.65 -10.99
CA ILE A 160 4.17 8.13 -10.52
C ILE A 160 3.56 7.21 -9.47
N ARG A 161 4.35 6.38 -8.76
CA ARG A 161 3.87 5.43 -7.72
C ARG A 161 4.70 5.47 -6.42
N HIS A 162 4.50 4.47 -5.56
CA HIS A 162 5.11 4.26 -4.24
C HIS A 162 4.59 5.17 -3.11
N TYR A 163 3.43 5.78 -3.35
CA TYR A 163 2.69 6.62 -2.40
C TYR A 163 1.56 5.88 -1.67
N GLU A 164 1.53 4.56 -1.78
CA GLU A 164 0.57 3.69 -1.10
C GLU A 164 0.75 3.81 0.41
N GLN A 165 -0.34 3.76 1.16
CA GLN A 165 -0.33 3.99 2.60
C GLN A 165 0.39 2.87 3.37
N ILE A 166 0.41 1.66 2.83
CA ILE A 166 1.08 0.53 3.45
C ILE A 166 2.09 -0.10 2.48
N TRP A 167 3.19 -0.60 3.01
CA TRP A 167 4.25 -1.32 2.29
C TRP A 167 3.77 -2.67 1.76
N LEU A 168 4.57 -3.35 0.93
CA LEU A 168 4.26 -4.72 0.48
C LEU A 168 4.16 -5.70 1.66
N SER A 169 4.93 -5.45 2.71
CA SER A 169 4.87 -6.11 4.02
C SER A 169 3.58 -5.83 4.79
N ARG A 170 2.66 -5.04 4.21
CA ARG A 170 1.44 -4.47 4.80
C ARG A 170 1.67 -3.54 5.98
N ARG A 171 2.90 -3.24 6.37
CA ARG A 171 3.21 -2.26 7.44
C ARG A 171 2.79 -0.84 7.01
N PRO A 172 2.21 0.00 7.89
CA PRO A 172 1.93 1.38 7.55
C PRO A 172 3.21 2.18 7.30
N LYS A 173 3.20 2.97 6.22
CA LYS A 173 4.23 3.98 5.95
C LYS A 173 4.01 5.21 6.86
N PRO A 174 5.04 6.05 7.12
CA PRO A 174 4.88 7.28 7.90
C PRO A 174 3.72 8.17 7.45
N GLU A 175 3.51 8.30 6.14
CA GLU A 175 2.43 9.08 5.54
C GLU A 175 1.02 8.56 5.88
N ALA A 176 0.86 7.27 6.18
CA ALA A 176 -0.43 6.69 6.56
C ALA A 176 -0.92 7.19 7.93
N PHE A 177 0.00 7.43 8.85
CA PHE A 177 -0.34 8.02 10.15
C PHE A 177 -0.79 9.47 10.00
N VAL A 178 -0.17 10.21 9.07
CA VAL A 178 -0.60 11.58 8.74
C VAL A 178 -1.99 11.57 8.12
N LEU A 179 -2.24 10.71 7.12
CA LEU A 179 -3.56 10.58 6.50
C LEU A 179 -4.63 10.13 7.51
N SER A 180 -4.33 9.16 8.38
CA SER A 180 -5.21 8.75 9.47
C SER A 180 -5.56 9.92 10.40
N GLY A 181 -4.58 10.78 10.73
CA GLY A 181 -4.80 12.01 11.48
C GLY A 181 -5.74 12.99 10.78
N LEU A 182 -5.62 13.14 9.45
CA LEU A 182 -6.52 13.97 8.66
C LEU A 182 -7.94 13.39 8.57
N ILE A 183 -8.06 12.08 8.34
CA ILE A 183 -9.35 11.36 8.35
C ILE A 183 -10.02 11.53 9.71
N ASN A 184 -9.25 11.43 10.81
CA ASN A 184 -9.77 11.74 12.13
C ASN A 184 -10.16 13.21 12.22
N LYS A 185 -9.35 14.18 11.81
CA LYS A 185 -9.66 15.61 11.91
C LYS A 185 -10.94 16.01 11.16
N TYR A 186 -11.12 15.50 9.94
CA TYR A 186 -12.16 15.95 9.00
C TYR A 186 -13.34 14.99 8.82
N GLY A 187 -13.23 13.74 9.29
CA GLY A 187 -14.32 12.76 9.25
C GLY A 187 -15.52 13.16 10.11
N ALA A 188 -16.67 12.54 9.85
CA ALA A 188 -17.89 12.87 10.58
C ALA A 188 -17.76 12.52 12.07
N PRO A 189 -18.36 13.28 12.99
CA PRO A 189 -18.26 13.04 14.44
C PRO A 189 -18.72 11.65 14.89
N THR A 190 -19.58 11.00 14.10
CA THR A 190 -20.12 9.66 14.36
C THR A 190 -19.24 8.53 13.83
N HIS A 191 -18.16 8.82 13.11
CA HIS A 191 -17.30 7.77 12.57
C HIS A 191 -16.62 6.96 13.69
N PRO A 192 -16.41 5.65 13.51
CA PRO A 192 -15.80 4.80 14.55
C PRO A 192 -14.45 5.28 15.07
N ASN A 193 -13.61 5.88 14.22
CA ASN A 193 -12.30 6.43 14.62
C ASN A 193 -12.39 7.68 15.52
N LYS A 194 -13.54 8.37 15.55
CA LYS A 194 -13.83 9.46 16.50
C LYS A 194 -14.30 8.95 17.85
N LEU A 195 -14.98 7.81 17.86
CA LEU A 195 -15.64 7.26 19.04
C LEU A 195 -14.71 6.33 19.84
N LEU A 196 -13.78 5.67 19.16
CA LEU A 196 -12.86 4.73 19.77
C LEU A 196 -11.46 4.85 19.17
N ASN A 197 -10.49 5.22 19.99
CA ASN A 197 -9.08 5.17 19.62
C ASN A 197 -8.49 3.80 19.97
N VAL A 198 -7.76 3.21 19.03
CA VAL A 198 -7.00 1.97 19.25
C VAL A 198 -5.60 2.20 18.71
N GLU A 199 -4.60 2.09 19.59
CA GLU A 199 -3.21 2.32 19.22
C GLU A 199 -2.68 1.21 18.32
N TYR A 200 -1.85 1.61 17.36
CA TYR A 200 -1.09 0.67 16.53
C TYR A 200 0.00 0.02 17.39
N SER A 201 0.08 -1.31 17.35
CA SER A 201 1.04 -2.08 18.15
C SER A 201 2.13 -2.69 17.27
N VAL A 202 3.36 -2.69 17.78
CA VAL A 202 4.51 -3.35 17.17
C VAL A 202 5.01 -4.43 18.11
N VAL A 203 5.21 -5.64 17.58
CA VAL A 203 5.70 -6.79 18.34
C VAL A 203 6.91 -7.37 17.64
N GLU A 204 8.02 -7.52 18.34
CA GLU A 204 9.14 -8.35 17.89
C GLU A 204 8.88 -9.79 18.37
N LEU A 205 8.85 -10.73 17.44
CA LEU A 205 8.71 -12.15 17.74
C LEU A 205 10.07 -12.73 18.11
N ASP A 206 10.09 -13.66 19.07
CA ASP A 206 11.30 -14.40 19.40
C ASP A 206 11.71 -15.36 18.26
N ARG A 207 12.87 -16.00 18.42
CA ARG A 207 13.39 -16.99 17.44
C ARG A 207 12.47 -18.18 17.18
N ASN A 208 11.52 -18.45 18.08
CA ASN A 208 10.53 -19.51 17.97
C ASN A 208 9.19 -18.99 17.42
N GLY A 209 9.13 -17.72 17.01
CA GLY A 209 7.95 -17.07 16.46
C GLY A 209 6.93 -16.60 17.50
N ASN A 210 7.28 -16.55 18.79
CA ASN A 210 6.33 -16.15 19.84
C ASN A 210 6.43 -14.67 20.21
N GLY A 211 5.30 -14.07 20.59
CA GLY A 211 5.27 -12.69 21.10
C GLY A 211 3.95 -12.34 21.76
N THR A 212 3.80 -11.09 22.20
CA THR A 212 2.54 -10.59 22.77
C THR A 212 2.24 -9.20 22.25
N ALA A 213 1.14 -9.07 21.49
CA ALA A 213 0.59 -7.78 21.09
C ALA A 213 -0.19 -7.13 22.23
N GLN A 214 -0.14 -5.79 22.30
CA GLN A 214 -0.87 -5.00 23.28
C GLN A 214 -1.69 -3.93 22.57
N PHE A 215 -3.00 -4.08 22.60
CA PHE A 215 -3.93 -3.09 22.06
C PHE A 215 -4.38 -2.17 23.17
N ARG A 216 -3.85 -0.95 23.21
CA ARG A 216 -4.43 0.11 24.05
C ARG A 216 -5.66 0.67 23.37
N ILE A 217 -6.78 0.60 24.07
CA ILE A 217 -8.09 1.03 23.59
C ILE A 217 -8.56 2.16 24.50
N THR A 218 -8.93 3.29 23.92
CA THR A 218 -9.44 4.46 24.65
C THR A 218 -10.80 4.84 24.10
N ASN A 219 -11.80 4.90 24.98
CA ASN A 219 -13.10 5.43 24.64
C ASN A 219 -13.00 6.96 24.53
N THR A 220 -13.05 7.47 23.32
CA THR A 220 -13.04 8.91 23.02
C THR A 220 -14.45 9.46 22.80
N SER A 221 -15.47 8.60 22.87
CA SER A 221 -16.86 9.02 22.83
C SER A 221 -17.25 9.65 24.18
N GLY A 222 -18.14 10.64 24.13
CA GLY A 222 -18.70 11.26 25.34
C GLY A 222 -19.69 10.37 26.11
N LYS A 223 -19.81 9.08 25.75
CA LYS A 223 -20.75 8.12 26.35
C LYS A 223 -20.04 6.85 26.79
N ASN A 224 -20.71 6.04 27.61
CA ASN A 224 -20.23 4.69 27.92
C ASN A 224 -20.28 3.82 26.66
N LEU A 225 -19.28 2.96 26.47
CA LEU A 225 -19.23 1.98 25.39
C LEU A 225 -19.16 0.57 25.98
N THR A 226 -19.99 -0.32 25.43
CA THR A 226 -19.86 -1.77 25.58
C THR A 226 -19.30 -2.32 24.28
N LEU A 227 -18.20 -3.06 24.35
CA LEU A 227 -17.52 -3.60 23.16
C LEU A 227 -17.29 -5.10 23.32
N LYS A 228 -17.49 -5.83 22.24
CA LYS A 228 -17.10 -7.22 22.06
C LYS A 228 -15.82 -7.29 21.22
N GLY A 229 -14.77 -7.83 21.80
CA GLY A 229 -13.48 -8.07 21.17
C GLY A 229 -13.38 -9.46 20.55
N THR A 230 -12.96 -9.53 19.28
CA THR A 230 -12.60 -10.78 18.60
C THR A 230 -11.29 -10.60 17.85
N ILE A 231 -10.58 -11.71 17.58
CA ILE A 231 -9.28 -11.69 16.92
C ILE A 231 -9.42 -12.23 15.51
N GLU A 232 -8.84 -11.51 14.55
CA GLU A 232 -8.68 -11.93 13.16
C GLU A 232 -7.18 -12.03 12.83
N THR A 233 -6.76 -13.17 12.28
CA THR A 233 -5.38 -13.43 11.84
C THR A 233 -5.35 -14.20 10.52
N PRO A 234 -4.25 -14.07 9.75
CA PRO A 234 -4.00 -14.98 8.64
C PRO A 234 -3.70 -16.41 9.13
N ALA A 235 -3.82 -17.39 8.25
CA ALA A 235 -3.65 -18.82 8.58
C ALA A 235 -2.25 -19.18 9.14
N ASN A 236 -1.23 -18.40 8.80
CA ASN A 236 0.15 -18.60 9.26
C ASN A 236 0.49 -17.88 10.58
N LEU A 237 -0.51 -17.34 11.28
CA LEU A 237 -0.36 -16.74 12.61
C LEU A 237 -1.46 -17.24 13.55
N LYS A 238 -1.06 -17.90 14.63
CA LYS A 238 -1.96 -18.19 15.73
C LYS A 238 -1.97 -17.01 16.70
N ALA A 239 -3.17 -16.60 17.11
CA ALA A 239 -3.36 -15.56 18.11
C ALA A 239 -4.41 -15.96 19.14
N MET A 240 -4.17 -15.59 20.40
CA MET A 240 -5.08 -15.90 21.50
C MET A 240 -5.14 -14.73 22.49
N MET A 241 -6.35 -14.27 22.82
CA MET A 241 -6.53 -13.31 23.90
C MET A 241 -6.10 -13.93 25.23
N GLN A 242 -5.24 -13.25 25.98
CA GLN A 242 -4.67 -13.79 27.22
C GLN A 242 -5.64 -13.77 28.42
N SER A 243 -6.79 -13.10 28.29
CA SER A 243 -7.81 -13.04 29.34
C SER A 243 -9.21 -13.04 28.75
N ALA A 244 -10.12 -13.81 29.35
CA ALA A 244 -11.55 -13.73 29.04
C ALA A 244 -12.15 -12.35 29.32
N LYS A 245 -11.57 -11.56 30.24
CA LYS A 245 -12.00 -10.16 30.46
C LYS A 245 -11.71 -9.24 29.27
N ASN A 246 -10.95 -9.70 28.27
CA ASN A 246 -10.63 -8.94 27.07
C ASN A 246 -11.68 -9.12 25.95
N THR A 247 -12.67 -10.00 26.12
CA THR A 247 -13.76 -10.18 25.16
C THR A 247 -14.88 -9.17 25.37
N ASP A 248 -15.24 -8.87 26.62
CA ASP A 248 -16.36 -7.98 26.95
C ASP A 248 -15.84 -6.74 27.68
N LEU A 249 -15.61 -5.67 26.93
CA LEU A 249 -15.04 -4.43 27.43
C LEU A 249 -16.15 -3.42 27.75
N ARG A 250 -16.10 -2.85 28.94
CA ARG A 250 -16.97 -1.74 29.33
C ARG A 250 -16.12 -0.52 29.65
N LEU A 251 -16.23 0.51 28.82
CA LEU A 251 -15.40 1.71 28.90
C LEU A 251 -16.26 2.94 29.19
N LYS A 252 -15.99 3.62 30.30
CA LYS A 252 -16.50 4.96 30.56
C LYS A 252 -15.86 5.97 29.59
N PRO A 253 -16.47 7.17 29.38
CA PRO A 253 -15.83 8.24 28.61
C PRO A 253 -14.39 8.49 29.08
N ASN A 254 -13.47 8.62 28.13
CA ASN A 254 -12.03 8.83 28.33
C ASN A 254 -11.28 7.69 29.06
N ALA A 255 -11.97 6.60 29.43
CA ALA A 255 -11.31 5.45 30.03
C ALA A 255 -10.50 4.68 28.99
N SER A 256 -9.38 4.11 29.43
CA SER A 256 -8.52 3.27 28.61
C SER A 256 -8.37 1.87 29.21
N THR A 257 -8.19 0.88 28.36
CA THR A 257 -7.83 -0.50 28.74
C THR A 257 -6.76 -1.04 27.80
N VAL A 258 -6.11 -2.14 28.19
CA VAL A 258 -5.13 -2.84 27.35
C VAL A 258 -5.56 -4.29 27.17
N VAL A 259 -5.81 -4.68 25.92
CA VAL A 259 -6.04 -6.06 25.53
C VAL A 259 -4.72 -6.69 25.10
N LYS A 260 -4.31 -7.76 25.79
CA LYS A 260 -3.11 -8.52 25.44
C LYS A 260 -3.46 -9.77 24.63
N VAL A 261 -2.71 -10.00 23.56
CA VAL A 261 -2.90 -11.11 22.63
C VAL A 261 -1.58 -11.84 22.45
N ALA A 262 -1.53 -13.10 22.87
CA ALA A 262 -0.39 -13.98 22.63
C ALA A 262 -0.35 -14.38 21.16
N LEU A 263 0.84 -14.36 20.56
CA LEU A 263 1.08 -14.63 19.15
C LEU A 263 2.07 -15.78 18.99
N GLN A 264 1.86 -16.60 17.96
CA GLN A 264 2.78 -17.63 17.51
C GLN A 264 2.74 -17.70 15.99
N ALA A 265 3.85 -17.33 15.33
CA ALA A 265 4.05 -17.57 13.92
C ALA A 265 4.11 -19.08 13.64
N LEU A 266 3.44 -19.51 12.58
CA LEU A 266 3.32 -20.92 12.23
C LEU A 266 4.15 -21.26 10.98
N PRO A 267 4.54 -22.53 10.81
CA PRO A 267 5.05 -23.05 9.55
C PRO A 267 4.13 -22.74 8.36
N THR A 268 4.69 -22.81 7.16
CA THR A 268 3.93 -22.65 5.89
C THR A 268 4.06 -23.91 5.05
N ASP A 269 3.25 -24.08 4.01
CA ASP A 269 3.36 -25.25 3.12
C ASP A 269 4.78 -25.43 2.53
N ASN A 270 5.53 -24.33 2.41
CA ASN A 270 6.87 -24.30 1.83
C ASN A 270 8.00 -24.41 2.86
N SER A 271 7.70 -24.41 4.16
CA SER A 271 8.72 -24.41 5.21
C SER A 271 8.22 -25.03 6.51
N PRO A 272 8.94 -26.00 7.09
CA PRO A 272 8.59 -26.62 8.37
C PRO A 272 8.81 -25.69 9.56
N GLN A 273 9.42 -24.52 9.35
CA GLN A 273 9.60 -23.46 10.33
C GLN A 273 8.88 -22.19 9.87
N PRO A 274 8.45 -21.31 10.80
CA PRO A 274 7.88 -20.02 10.41
C PRO A 274 8.91 -19.22 9.61
N LEU A 275 8.49 -18.69 8.46
CA LEU A 275 9.36 -17.90 7.59
C LEU A 275 9.55 -16.49 8.16
N PRO A 276 10.74 -15.87 8.04
CA PRO A 276 10.92 -14.46 8.35
C PRO A 276 9.95 -13.57 7.58
N GLY A 277 9.57 -12.45 8.18
CA GLY A 277 8.60 -11.53 7.60
C GLY A 277 7.71 -10.84 8.62
N PHE A 278 6.74 -10.08 8.11
CA PHE A 278 5.74 -9.37 8.89
C PHE A 278 4.43 -10.15 8.97
N TYR A 279 3.95 -10.41 10.17
CA TYR A 279 2.65 -11.02 10.45
C TYR A 279 1.72 -9.94 11.00
N HIS A 280 0.41 -10.10 10.82
CA HIS A 280 -0.56 -9.10 11.29
C HIS A 280 -1.67 -9.77 12.07
N VAL A 281 -2.04 -9.14 13.17
CA VAL A 281 -3.20 -9.50 13.97
C VAL A 281 -4.10 -8.29 14.11
N PHE A 282 -5.39 -8.52 13.95
CA PHE A 282 -6.41 -7.50 14.09
C PHE A 282 -7.32 -7.82 15.27
N LEU A 283 -7.54 -6.82 16.12
CA LEU A 283 -8.54 -6.87 17.18
C LEU A 283 -9.81 -6.20 16.65
N ARG A 284 -10.79 -7.00 16.24
CA ARG A 284 -12.11 -6.52 15.85
C ARG A 284 -12.92 -6.16 17.10
N LEU A 285 -13.39 -4.92 17.16
CA LEU A 285 -14.18 -4.37 18.26
C LEU A 285 -15.55 -3.99 17.71
N GLU A 286 -16.57 -4.73 18.14
CA GLU A 286 -17.98 -4.47 17.83
C GLU A 286 -18.66 -3.88 19.05
N GLY A 287 -19.43 -2.80 18.89
CA GLY A 287 -20.16 -2.17 19.98
C GLY A 287 -21.58 -1.79 19.61
N ASP A 288 -22.21 -1.07 20.53
CA ASP A 288 -23.56 -0.50 20.35
C ASP A 288 -23.62 0.41 19.10
N ASP A 289 -24.82 0.62 18.55
CA ASP A 289 -25.09 1.48 17.38
C ASP A 289 -24.29 1.11 16.11
N ASN A 290 -24.04 -0.19 15.89
CA ASN A 290 -23.22 -0.70 14.78
C ASN A 290 -21.78 -0.14 14.78
N LEU A 291 -21.24 0.24 15.95
CA LEU A 291 -19.86 0.65 16.07
C LEU A 291 -18.94 -0.53 15.71
N LEU A 292 -18.17 -0.37 14.64
CA LEU A 292 -17.14 -1.33 14.24
C LEU A 292 -15.79 -0.62 14.14
N ARG A 293 -14.81 -1.09 14.92
CA ARG A 293 -13.43 -0.59 14.89
C ARG A 293 -12.45 -1.74 14.93
N TYR A 294 -11.28 -1.51 14.36
CA TYR A 294 -10.17 -2.47 14.35
C TYR A 294 -8.96 -1.88 15.06
N GLY A 295 -8.41 -2.65 16.00
CA GLY A 295 -7.01 -2.54 16.41
C GLY A 295 -6.12 -3.31 15.45
N TRP A 296 -4.90 -2.83 15.25
CA TRP A 296 -3.93 -3.47 14.38
C TRP A 296 -2.57 -3.59 15.06
N ALA A 297 -2.02 -4.81 15.07
CA ALA A 297 -0.62 -5.02 15.43
C ALA A 297 0.16 -5.65 14.27
N GLU A 298 1.36 -5.14 14.03
CA GLU A 298 2.40 -5.85 13.29
C GLU A 298 3.23 -6.72 14.24
N ALA A 299 3.54 -7.93 13.80
CA ALA A 299 4.42 -8.86 14.49
C ALA A 299 5.57 -9.25 13.56
N ARG A 300 6.80 -9.04 14.01
CA ARG A 300 8.01 -9.10 13.20
C ARG A 300 8.82 -10.33 13.55
N LEU A 301 8.93 -11.26 12.62
CA LEU A 301 9.87 -12.38 12.74
C LEU A 301 11.09 -12.04 11.91
N ALA A 302 12.12 -11.53 12.57
CA ALA A 302 13.34 -11.11 11.91
C ALA A 302 14.20 -12.32 11.51
N GLY A 303 14.75 -12.30 10.29
CA GLY A 303 15.67 -13.32 9.80
C GLY A 303 16.15 -13.04 8.39
N ALA A 304 17.10 -13.85 7.91
CA ALA A 304 17.52 -13.81 6.51
C ALA A 304 16.66 -14.78 5.69
N PRO A 305 16.16 -14.38 4.51
CA PRO A 305 15.50 -15.29 3.61
C PRO A 305 16.51 -16.29 3.02
N GLN A 306 16.03 -17.44 2.57
CA GLN A 306 16.83 -18.38 1.80
C GLN A 306 17.20 -17.76 0.45
N MET A 307 18.47 -17.88 0.05
CA MET A 307 18.98 -17.46 -1.26
C MET A 307 19.19 -18.68 -2.17
N ASP A 308 18.73 -18.63 -3.41
CA ASP A 308 19.15 -19.59 -4.45
C ASP A 308 20.34 -19.06 -5.27
N SER A 309 21.53 -19.58 -4.98
CA SER A 309 22.76 -19.29 -5.72
C SER A 309 22.94 -20.15 -6.97
N ASN A 310 22.12 -21.18 -7.18
CA ASN A 310 22.28 -22.14 -8.27
C ASN A 310 21.49 -21.77 -9.54
N GLU A 311 20.59 -20.80 -9.44
CA GLU A 311 19.79 -20.33 -10.56
C GLU A 311 20.69 -19.70 -11.64
N LYS A 312 20.54 -20.15 -12.89
CA LYS A 312 21.32 -19.64 -14.02
C LYS A 312 20.75 -18.30 -14.48
N SER A 313 21.60 -17.28 -14.57
CA SER A 313 21.22 -16.00 -15.15
C SER A 313 22.35 -15.37 -15.95
N ASN A 314 22.04 -14.30 -16.68
CA ASN A 314 23.02 -13.50 -17.43
C ASN A 314 23.74 -12.46 -16.55
N VAL A 315 23.44 -12.44 -15.25
CA VAL A 315 24.03 -11.51 -14.29
C VAL A 315 25.34 -12.08 -13.79
N ILE A 316 26.41 -11.28 -13.86
CA ILE A 316 27.71 -11.66 -13.31
C ILE A 316 27.75 -11.29 -11.82
N TYR A 317 27.93 -12.30 -10.97
CA TYR A 317 28.04 -12.12 -9.53
C TYR A 317 29.51 -12.11 -9.11
N GLY A 318 29.94 -11.01 -8.49
CA GLY A 318 31.24 -10.92 -7.83
C GLY A 318 31.33 -11.83 -6.59
N GLU A 319 32.53 -11.95 -6.05
CA GLU A 319 32.79 -12.80 -4.88
C GLU A 319 31.87 -12.42 -3.70
N LYS A 320 31.34 -13.43 -2.99
CA LYS A 320 30.58 -13.29 -1.74
C LYS A 320 29.31 -12.45 -1.81
N VAL A 321 28.78 -12.14 -3.00
CA VAL A 321 27.50 -11.41 -3.14
C VAL A 321 26.35 -12.11 -2.40
N PHE A 322 26.29 -13.44 -2.49
CA PHE A 322 25.26 -14.23 -1.80
C PHE A 322 25.51 -14.38 -0.29
N ASP A 323 26.70 -14.02 0.20
CA ASP A 323 27.04 -13.99 1.63
C ASP A 323 26.75 -12.62 2.28
N PHE A 324 26.11 -11.70 1.55
CA PHE A 324 25.73 -10.42 2.11
C PHE A 324 24.77 -10.64 3.29
N ASN A 325 25.15 -10.17 4.48
CA ASN A 325 24.39 -10.43 5.69
C ASN A 325 23.06 -9.65 5.66
N LEU A 326 21.95 -10.36 5.50
CA LEU A 326 20.59 -9.81 5.53
C LEU A 326 19.97 -9.80 6.95
N ASN A 327 20.67 -10.35 7.95
CA ASN A 327 20.20 -10.40 9.33
C ASN A 327 20.65 -9.19 10.17
N ARG A 328 20.54 -7.99 9.58
CA ARG A 328 20.90 -6.70 10.20
C ARG A 328 20.00 -5.59 9.64
N PRO A 329 20.04 -4.35 10.17
CA PRO A 329 19.39 -3.22 9.51
C PRO A 329 19.90 -3.05 8.07
N LEU A 330 18.97 -2.79 7.14
CA LEU A 330 19.26 -2.65 5.71
C LEU A 330 18.88 -1.26 5.21
N THR A 331 19.74 -0.69 4.39
CA THR A 331 19.57 0.63 3.79
C THR A 331 19.83 0.54 2.29
N VAL A 332 18.82 0.90 1.49
CA VAL A 332 18.91 0.96 0.04
C VAL A 332 19.11 2.41 -0.39
N VAL A 333 20.07 2.66 -1.28
CA VAL A 333 20.45 4.01 -1.72
C VAL A 333 20.53 4.09 -3.24
N TYR A 334 19.93 5.14 -3.79
CA TYR A 334 20.07 5.55 -5.19
C TYR A 334 20.65 6.97 -5.28
N GLY A 335 21.27 7.31 -6.40
CA GLY A 335 21.92 8.62 -6.57
C GLY A 335 20.93 9.78 -6.70
N ASP A 336 21.42 11.00 -6.48
CA ASP A 336 20.57 12.21 -6.43
C ASP A 336 19.86 12.49 -7.76
N ASP A 337 20.59 12.31 -8.86
CA ASP A 337 20.11 12.49 -10.23
C ASP A 337 19.77 11.15 -10.89
N ALA A 338 19.56 10.10 -10.09
CA ALA A 338 19.32 8.77 -10.63
C ALA A 338 18.08 8.78 -11.55
N PRO A 339 18.13 8.16 -12.73
CA PRO A 339 16.96 8.03 -13.60
C PRO A 339 15.86 7.27 -12.88
N ILE A 340 14.61 7.50 -13.27
CA ILE A 340 13.48 6.97 -12.53
C ILE A 340 13.49 5.44 -12.40
N GLN A 341 14.11 4.76 -13.35
CA GLN A 341 14.32 3.32 -13.34
C GLN A 341 15.15 2.83 -12.15
N ASP A 342 16.21 3.55 -11.76
CA ASP A 342 17.03 3.22 -10.59
C ASP A 342 16.22 3.43 -9.29
N VAL A 343 15.39 4.48 -9.25
CA VAL A 343 14.52 4.77 -8.10
C VAL A 343 13.47 3.67 -7.89
N GLU A 344 12.78 3.26 -8.96
CA GLU A 344 11.81 2.16 -8.93
C GLU A 344 12.48 0.84 -8.52
N THR A 345 13.68 0.57 -9.03
CA THR A 345 14.46 -0.61 -8.67
C THR A 345 14.80 -0.62 -7.18
N ALA A 346 15.23 0.52 -6.63
CA ALA A 346 15.46 0.68 -5.19
C ALA A 346 14.17 0.44 -4.38
N SER A 347 13.03 0.96 -4.83
CA SER A 347 11.73 0.72 -4.18
C SER A 347 11.33 -0.77 -4.20
N VAL A 348 11.56 -1.50 -5.29
CA VAL A 348 11.29 -2.95 -5.35
C VAL A 348 12.19 -3.71 -4.38
N LEU A 349 13.48 -3.38 -4.30
CA LEU A 349 14.40 -3.99 -3.33
C LEU A 349 13.92 -3.76 -1.90
N VAL A 350 13.56 -2.53 -1.54
CA VAL A 350 13.04 -2.19 -0.20
C VAL A 350 11.80 -3.02 0.13
N ASN A 351 10.83 -3.05 -0.79
CA ASN A 351 9.57 -3.75 -0.58
C ASN A 351 9.74 -5.26 -0.40
N THR A 352 10.57 -5.88 -1.26
CA THR A 352 10.80 -7.32 -1.24
C THR A 352 11.68 -7.74 -0.06
N LEU A 353 12.74 -6.99 0.25
CA LEU A 353 13.60 -7.24 1.40
C LEU A 353 12.87 -7.04 2.71
N GLU A 354 12.08 -5.98 2.85
CA GLU A 354 11.29 -5.75 4.07
C GLU A 354 10.35 -6.94 4.31
N SER A 355 9.56 -7.29 3.30
CA SER A 355 8.65 -8.43 3.39
C SER A 355 9.35 -9.76 3.69
N ALA A 356 10.52 -10.02 3.08
CA ALA A 356 11.24 -11.28 3.20
C ALA A 356 12.08 -11.42 4.48
N THR A 357 12.52 -10.31 5.08
CA THR A 357 13.39 -10.34 6.26
C THR A 357 12.64 -10.13 7.58
N GLY A 358 11.43 -9.58 7.53
CA GLY A 358 10.69 -9.16 8.73
C GLY A 358 11.32 -7.96 9.42
N ARG A 359 12.19 -7.22 8.72
CA ARG A 359 12.88 -6.02 9.21
C ARG A 359 12.49 -4.83 8.34
N PRO A 360 12.19 -3.65 8.92
CA PRO A 360 12.03 -2.44 8.14
C PRO A 360 13.31 -2.16 7.33
N VAL A 361 13.15 -1.85 6.04
CA VAL A 361 14.27 -1.49 5.15
C VAL A 361 14.18 -0.01 4.84
N LYS A 362 15.28 0.71 5.05
CA LYS A 362 15.35 2.16 4.80
C LYS A 362 15.66 2.41 3.33
N ILE A 363 15.18 3.53 2.82
CA ILE A 363 15.47 4.02 1.47
C ILE A 363 15.88 5.48 1.52
N TYR A 364 16.99 5.82 0.87
CA TYR A 364 17.47 7.20 0.77
C TYR A 364 17.89 7.55 -0.66
N THR A 365 17.73 8.83 -1.00
CA THR A 365 18.59 9.47 -2.01
C THR A 365 19.99 9.64 -1.40
N LEU A 366 21.04 9.79 -2.20
CA LEU A 366 22.38 9.93 -1.66
C LEU A 366 22.54 11.17 -0.76
N LYS A 367 21.99 12.33 -1.15
CA LYS A 367 22.05 13.57 -0.36
C LYS A 367 21.33 13.46 0.99
N ASP A 368 20.32 12.58 1.08
CA ASP A 368 19.53 12.38 2.28
C ASP A 368 20.07 11.24 3.16
N LEU A 369 21.14 10.54 2.72
CA LEU A 369 21.74 9.42 3.45
C LEU A 369 22.51 9.90 4.70
N PRO A 370 22.08 9.52 5.92
CA PRO A 370 22.81 9.86 7.13
C PRO A 370 24.20 9.21 7.18
N GLU A 371 25.20 9.92 7.71
CA GLU A 371 26.58 9.40 7.80
C GLU A 371 26.67 8.09 8.59
N ASN A 372 25.89 7.96 9.67
CA ASN A 372 25.86 6.79 10.53
C ASN A 372 25.19 5.55 9.90
N GLU A 373 24.67 5.65 8.67
CA GLU A 373 24.06 4.52 7.94
C GLU A 373 24.98 4.01 6.81
N ARG A 374 26.18 4.58 6.63
CA ARG A 374 27.08 4.26 5.50
C ARG A 374 27.83 2.95 5.62
N ASP A 375 27.86 2.31 6.78
CA ASP A 375 28.64 1.09 6.99
C ASP A 375 28.09 -0.12 6.22
N THR A 376 26.77 -0.18 5.98
CA THR A 376 26.12 -1.28 5.26
C THR A 376 25.06 -0.72 4.33
N LEU A 377 25.30 -0.84 3.03
CA LEU A 377 24.44 -0.26 2.01
C LEU A 377 24.06 -1.28 0.95
N ILE A 378 22.91 -1.06 0.33
CA ILE A 378 22.52 -1.69 -0.92
C ILE A 378 22.39 -0.58 -1.96
N LEU A 379 23.29 -0.56 -2.93
CA LEU A 379 23.41 0.49 -3.93
C LEU A 379 22.81 0.02 -5.26
N VAL A 380 22.04 0.89 -5.91
CA VAL A 380 21.45 0.64 -7.22
C VAL A 380 21.89 1.72 -8.21
N GLY A 381 22.21 1.29 -9.43
CA GLY A 381 22.40 2.16 -10.59
C GLY A 381 23.75 1.93 -11.28
N THR A 382 24.24 2.95 -11.96
CA THR A 382 25.54 2.92 -12.65
C THR A 382 26.52 3.88 -11.96
N ALA A 383 27.81 3.76 -12.26
CA ALA A 383 28.81 4.75 -11.83
C ALA A 383 28.49 6.18 -12.30
N LYS A 384 27.66 6.36 -13.34
CA LYS A 384 27.20 7.69 -13.79
C LYS A 384 26.00 8.20 -12.99
N THR A 385 25.15 7.31 -12.50
CA THR A 385 23.87 7.67 -11.87
C THR A 385 23.90 7.58 -10.35
N ASN A 386 24.93 6.97 -9.77
CA ASN A 386 25.13 6.85 -8.33
C ASN A 386 26.60 7.09 -7.96
N GLN A 387 26.87 8.18 -7.23
CA GLN A 387 28.23 8.62 -6.91
C GLN A 387 28.95 7.65 -5.97
N LEU A 388 28.25 6.90 -5.11
CA LEU A 388 28.88 5.88 -4.26
C LEU A 388 29.34 4.68 -5.09
N ILE A 389 28.59 4.29 -6.13
CA ILE A 389 29.03 3.24 -7.05
C ILE A 389 30.28 3.71 -7.81
N ASN A 390 30.32 4.97 -8.26
CA ASN A 390 31.50 5.54 -8.91
C ASN A 390 32.75 5.49 -8.01
N LEU A 391 32.58 5.86 -6.74
CA LEU A 391 33.65 5.91 -5.74
C LEU A 391 34.35 4.56 -5.54
N VAL A 392 33.60 3.46 -5.58
CA VAL A 392 34.14 2.10 -5.37
C VAL A 392 34.31 1.30 -6.67
N ASN A 393 34.00 1.89 -7.83
CA ASN A 393 34.03 1.19 -9.12
C ASN A 393 35.41 0.57 -9.42
N SER A 394 36.49 1.26 -9.05
CA SER A 394 37.87 0.75 -9.23
C SER A 394 38.18 -0.49 -8.37
N LYS A 395 37.45 -0.67 -7.26
CA LYS A 395 37.60 -1.80 -6.33
C LYS A 395 36.80 -3.04 -6.73
N ILE A 396 35.82 -2.88 -7.63
CA ILE A 396 35.10 -4.01 -8.21
C ILE A 396 36.01 -4.65 -9.28
N PRO A 397 36.19 -5.98 -9.31
CA PRO A 397 36.98 -6.67 -10.35
C PRO A 397 36.57 -6.27 -11.77
N ALA A 398 37.55 -6.15 -12.66
CA ALA A 398 37.34 -5.61 -14.01
C ALA A 398 36.36 -6.45 -14.84
N ASP A 399 36.44 -7.78 -14.71
CA ASP A 399 35.54 -8.76 -15.34
C ASP A 399 34.09 -8.63 -14.83
N VAL A 400 33.91 -8.27 -13.56
CA VAL A 400 32.57 -8.04 -12.97
C VAL A 400 32.02 -6.67 -13.39
N ARG A 401 32.77 -5.58 -13.18
CA ARG A 401 32.26 -4.21 -13.45
C ARG A 401 32.06 -3.90 -14.92
N ASN A 402 32.76 -4.61 -15.81
CA ASN A 402 32.60 -4.47 -17.27
C ASN A 402 31.51 -5.40 -17.83
N ALA A 403 30.92 -6.27 -17.00
CA ALA A 403 29.81 -7.10 -17.43
C ALA A 403 28.57 -6.23 -17.74
N LYS A 404 27.73 -6.73 -18.64
CA LYS A 404 26.50 -6.04 -19.04
C LYS A 404 25.56 -5.80 -17.85
N GLN A 405 25.41 -6.81 -17.00
CA GLN A 405 24.61 -6.83 -15.77
C GLN A 405 25.48 -7.46 -14.68
N PHE A 406 25.60 -6.82 -13.51
CA PHE A 406 26.39 -7.38 -12.42
C PHE A 406 25.84 -7.06 -11.04
N ALA A 407 26.20 -7.91 -10.09
CA ALA A 407 26.15 -7.60 -8.67
C ALA A 407 27.53 -7.80 -8.04
N ALA A 408 27.93 -6.95 -7.12
CA ALA A 408 29.24 -7.00 -6.47
C ALA A 408 29.16 -6.59 -5.01
N ARG A 409 30.18 -6.96 -4.22
CA ARG A 409 30.41 -6.40 -2.89
C ARG A 409 31.66 -5.53 -2.90
N ALA A 410 31.55 -4.33 -2.34
CA ALA A 410 32.66 -3.41 -2.18
C ALA A 410 32.39 -2.43 -1.01
N GLY A 411 33.38 -1.61 -0.66
CA GLY A 411 33.26 -0.54 0.32
C GLY A 411 34.34 0.52 0.06
N GLU A 412 34.11 1.76 0.47
CA GLU A 412 35.11 2.83 0.44
C GLU A 412 36.21 2.56 1.47
N LYS A 413 35.86 2.03 2.64
CA LYS A 413 36.78 1.79 3.75
C LYS A 413 36.73 0.33 4.22
N SER A 414 37.75 -0.07 4.97
CA SER A 414 37.74 -1.36 5.65
C SER A 414 36.61 -1.40 6.68
N GLY A 415 35.81 -2.47 6.68
CA GLY A 415 34.66 -2.63 7.57
C GLY A 415 33.32 -2.21 6.96
N GLU A 416 33.33 -1.49 5.84
CA GLU A 416 32.12 -1.22 5.07
C GLU A 416 31.74 -2.44 4.22
N ASP A 417 30.43 -2.65 4.08
CA ASP A 417 29.89 -3.78 3.34
C ASP A 417 28.72 -3.32 2.47
N TRP A 418 29.02 -2.97 1.22
CA TRP A 418 28.03 -2.51 0.26
C TRP A 418 27.74 -3.59 -0.78
N LEU A 419 26.47 -3.92 -0.93
CA LEU A 419 25.96 -4.74 -2.04
C LEU A 419 25.57 -3.81 -3.19
N ILE A 420 26.16 -4.00 -4.35
CA ILE A 420 26.02 -3.11 -5.51
C ILE A 420 25.31 -3.87 -6.62
N PHE A 421 24.24 -3.30 -7.15
CA PHE A 421 23.58 -3.74 -8.39
C PHE A 421 23.84 -2.72 -9.49
N GLY A 422 24.57 -3.15 -10.52
CA GLY A 422 24.98 -2.28 -11.62
C GLY A 422 24.94 -2.95 -12.99
N GLY A 423 25.27 -2.17 -14.00
CA GLY A 423 25.27 -2.62 -15.39
C GLY A 423 25.68 -1.51 -16.35
N ALA A 424 25.61 -1.82 -17.65
CA ALA A 424 25.96 -0.89 -18.72
C ALA A 424 25.06 0.36 -18.76
N ASP A 425 23.82 0.23 -18.31
CA ASP A 425 22.83 1.29 -18.20
C ASP A 425 21.82 0.98 -17.06
N PRO A 426 20.88 1.90 -16.74
CA PRO A 426 19.87 1.70 -15.69
C PRO A 426 18.97 0.48 -15.89
N LEU A 427 18.70 0.06 -17.13
CA LEU A 427 17.90 -1.13 -17.41
C LEU A 427 18.67 -2.41 -17.06
N GLU A 428 19.96 -2.44 -17.35
CA GLU A 428 20.79 -3.58 -16.98
C GLU A 428 21.06 -3.64 -15.46
N ALA A 429 21.15 -2.49 -14.78
CA ALA A 429 21.17 -2.44 -13.31
C ALA A 429 19.84 -2.94 -12.69
N GLU A 430 18.68 -2.55 -13.24
CA GLU A 430 17.37 -3.09 -12.85
C GLU A 430 17.36 -4.62 -12.98
N ARG A 431 17.83 -5.16 -14.12
CA ARG A 431 17.87 -6.61 -14.34
C ARG A 431 18.76 -7.34 -13.33
N ALA A 432 19.93 -6.79 -12.99
CA ALA A 432 20.81 -7.36 -11.98
C ALA A 432 20.15 -7.41 -10.60
N ALA A 433 19.48 -6.34 -10.19
CA ALA A 433 18.71 -6.28 -8.95
C ALA A 433 17.53 -7.25 -8.96
N MET A 434 16.76 -7.31 -10.05
CA MET A 434 15.60 -8.19 -10.16
C MET A 434 15.97 -9.67 -10.15
N ASP A 435 17.09 -10.05 -10.80
CA ASP A 435 17.62 -11.41 -10.73
C ASP A 435 17.93 -11.80 -9.28
N TRP A 436 18.64 -10.92 -8.56
CA TRP A 436 18.95 -11.15 -7.16
C TRP A 436 17.69 -11.20 -6.27
N THR A 437 16.69 -10.36 -6.54
CA THR A 437 15.40 -10.38 -5.86
C THR A 437 14.68 -11.71 -6.03
N ILE A 438 14.57 -12.22 -7.26
CA ILE A 438 13.84 -13.48 -7.55
C ILE A 438 14.46 -14.68 -6.82
N ARG A 439 15.79 -14.70 -6.66
CA ARG A 439 16.52 -15.78 -5.98
C ARG A 439 16.10 -16.00 -4.53
N PHE A 440 15.71 -14.95 -3.81
CA PHE A 440 15.15 -15.09 -2.46
C PHE A 440 13.63 -14.97 -2.41
N TRP A 441 13.04 -14.19 -3.32
CA TRP A 441 11.62 -13.89 -3.27
C TRP A 441 10.79 -15.16 -3.35
N LYS A 442 11.18 -16.14 -4.17
CA LYS A 442 10.46 -17.43 -4.24
C LYS A 442 10.37 -18.23 -2.93
N TYR A 443 11.20 -17.90 -1.93
CA TYR A 443 11.17 -18.50 -0.59
C TYR A 443 10.61 -17.55 0.48
N ALA A 444 10.27 -16.31 0.13
CA ALA A 444 9.75 -15.33 1.07
C ALA A 444 8.30 -15.65 1.47
N LYS A 445 7.94 -15.28 2.71
CA LYS A 445 6.60 -15.50 3.28
C LYS A 445 5.46 -14.93 2.41
N ASP A 446 5.61 -13.71 1.89
CA ASP A 446 4.58 -13.03 1.08
C ASP A 446 4.81 -13.15 -0.43
N SER A 447 5.59 -14.15 -0.86
CA SER A 447 5.85 -14.38 -2.28
C SER A 447 4.58 -14.82 -3.00
N ALA A 448 3.81 -13.84 -3.44
CA ALA A 448 2.54 -14.02 -4.14
C ALA A 448 2.73 -14.48 -5.61
N ALA A 449 3.89 -15.01 -5.97
CA ALA A 449 4.07 -15.77 -7.22
C ALA A 449 3.41 -17.16 -7.16
N ARG A 450 2.55 -17.42 -6.19
CA ARG A 450 1.51 -18.43 -6.36
C ARG A 450 0.34 -17.74 -7.06
N ARG A 451 0.11 -18.10 -8.33
CA ARG A 451 -1.21 -18.02 -8.96
C ARG A 451 -2.18 -18.89 -8.14
N VAL A 452 -2.50 -18.48 -6.92
CA VAL A 452 -3.74 -18.91 -6.29
C VAL A 452 -4.74 -17.94 -6.88
N GLY A 453 -5.38 -18.36 -7.96
CA GLY A 453 -6.62 -17.72 -8.36
C GLY A 453 -7.47 -17.59 -7.11
N LEU A 454 -8.14 -16.45 -6.93
CA LEU A 454 -9.28 -16.39 -6.03
C LEU A 454 -10.09 -17.67 -6.26
N VAL A 455 -10.09 -18.53 -5.23
CA VAL A 455 -10.66 -19.88 -5.13
C VAL A 455 -10.13 -21.01 -6.05
N GLU A 456 -9.47 -22.00 -5.44
CA GLU A 456 -9.30 -23.38 -5.97
C GLU A 456 -10.56 -24.25 -5.72
N LYS A 457 -11.56 -23.71 -5.02
CA LYS A 457 -12.90 -24.31 -4.93
C LYS A 457 -13.81 -23.67 -5.96
N GLU A 458 -14.37 -24.47 -6.86
CA GLU A 458 -15.66 -24.11 -7.45
C GLU A 458 -16.60 -23.68 -6.31
N LEU A 459 -16.95 -22.40 -6.30
CA LEU A 459 -18.11 -21.97 -5.51
C LEU A 459 -19.28 -22.72 -6.15
N PRO A 460 -20.08 -23.49 -5.39
CA PRO A 460 -21.21 -24.19 -5.96
C PRO A 460 -22.01 -23.18 -6.77
N LEU A 461 -22.26 -23.53 -8.03
CA LEU A 461 -23.15 -22.76 -8.89
C LEU A 461 -24.43 -22.55 -8.07
N GLY A 462 -24.77 -21.29 -7.83
CA GLY A 462 -26.06 -20.98 -7.23
C GLY A 462 -27.13 -21.69 -8.06
N VAL A 463 -28.15 -22.22 -7.39
CA VAL A 463 -29.31 -22.84 -8.04
C VAL A 463 -29.76 -22.00 -9.22
N ASP A 464 -30.08 -22.67 -10.33
CA ASP A 464 -30.59 -22.04 -11.55
C ASP A 464 -31.65 -20.99 -11.15
N PRO A 465 -31.45 -19.71 -11.50
CA PRO A 465 -32.40 -18.66 -11.18
C PRO A 465 -33.81 -18.94 -11.72
N ALA A 466 -33.95 -19.78 -12.75
CA ALA A 466 -35.23 -20.25 -13.28
C ALA A 466 -35.93 -21.28 -12.38
N GLN A 467 -35.25 -21.78 -11.33
CA GLN A 467 -35.76 -22.74 -10.35
C GLN A 467 -35.92 -22.15 -8.94
N LEU A 468 -35.80 -20.83 -8.78
CA LEU A 468 -36.18 -20.17 -7.53
C LEU A 468 -37.71 -19.94 -7.51
N PRO A 469 -38.41 -20.17 -6.38
CA PRO A 469 -39.86 -19.98 -6.28
C PRO A 469 -40.32 -18.55 -6.55
#